data_AF-A0A257LPF2-F1
#
_entry.id   AF-A0A257LPF2-F1
#
_cell.length_a   1.000
_cell.length_b   1.000
_cell.length_c   1.000
_cell.angle_alpha   90.00
_cell.angle_beta   90.00
_cell.angle_gamma   90.00
#
_symmetry.space_group_name_H-M   'P 1'
#
loop_
_entity.id
_entity.type
_entity.pdbx_description
1 polymer ?
#
loop_
_entity_poly.entity_id
_entity_poly.type
_entity_poly.pdbx_seq_one_letter_code
_entity_poly.pdbx_strand_id
1 'polypeptide(L)'
;NIIKSLYPQYLEQKRRLDQLKTQGLGESHPTIQAETQNLANMRKQLEEGVTSLRETLMAQLDMATERYAKMKLNADQKNVTAIDKSVDAVDYLDAQRELATAQEMLNTMKTKLIGETIQERIPTNSIIVHEDPVISQNPVSPNVTLNLMLGAVVGLIFGVGIAFFLEYLDTSVKTLEDVERYLQVPVLAVVPKDVGILH
;
A
#
# COMPACT_ATOMS: atom_id res chain seq x y z
N ASN A 1 69.88 26.20 26.15
CA ASN A 1 70.64 26.29 24.90
C ASN A 1 72.06 26.76 25.24
N ILE A 2 72.96 25.81 25.47
CA ILE A 2 74.31 26.06 26.02
C ILE A 2 75.11 27.01 25.12
N ILE A 3 74.94 26.92 23.79
CA ILE A 3 75.58 27.81 22.82
C ILE A 3 75.18 29.28 23.05
N LYS A 4 73.90 29.53 23.34
CA LYS A 4 73.36 30.89 23.55
C LYS A 4 73.96 31.59 24.78
N SER A 5 74.40 30.82 25.78
CA SER A 5 75.05 31.34 26.99
C SER A 5 76.58 31.29 26.95
N LEU A 6 77.17 30.29 26.29
CA LEU A 6 78.62 30.06 26.27
C LEU A 6 79.34 30.90 25.20
N TYR A 7 78.67 31.21 24.08
CA TYR A 7 79.25 32.00 22.99
C TYR A 7 79.62 33.44 23.41
N PRO A 8 78.75 34.20 24.12
CA PRO A 8 79.12 35.52 24.63
C PRO A 8 80.28 35.46 25.64
N GLN A 9 80.32 34.43 26.49
CA GLN A 9 81.38 34.24 27.48
C GLN A 9 82.73 33.91 26.81
N TYR A 10 82.72 33.07 25.77
CA TYR A 10 83.90 32.80 24.95
C TYR A 10 84.45 34.06 24.27
N LEU A 11 83.57 34.92 23.74
CA LEU A 11 83.97 36.20 23.13
C LEU A 11 84.54 37.19 24.14
N GLU A 12 84.00 37.23 25.35
CA GLU A 12 84.55 38.04 26.45
C GLU A 12 85.94 37.53 26.86
N GLN A 13 86.10 36.22 27.02
CA GLN A 13 87.37 35.64 27.44
C GLN A 13 88.45 35.70 26.37
N LYS A 14 88.07 35.62 25.10
CA LYS A 14 88.96 35.90 23.98
C LYS A 14 89.45 37.34 23.98
N ARG A 15 88.54 38.32 24.19
CA ARG A 15 88.92 39.73 24.31
C ARG A 15 89.86 39.98 25.48
N ARG A 16 89.62 39.34 26.62
CA ARG A 16 90.49 39.43 27.81
C ARG A 16 91.87 38.86 27.57
N LEU A 17 91.96 37.73 26.88
CA LEU A 17 93.22 37.10 26.46
C LEU A 17 94.00 38.02 25.50
N ASP A 18 93.31 38.62 24.54
CA ASP A 18 93.93 39.55 23.59
C ASP A 18 94.46 40.80 24.32
N GLN A 19 93.72 41.36 25.29
CA GLN A 19 94.19 42.48 26.12
C GLN A 19 95.44 42.13 26.95
N LEU A 20 95.50 40.94 27.54
CA LEU A 20 96.66 40.47 28.32
C LEU A 20 97.91 40.32 27.44
N LYS A 21 97.74 39.92 26.17
CA LYS A 21 98.83 39.88 25.19
C LYS A 21 99.32 41.28 24.80
N THR A 22 98.42 42.27 24.67
CA THR A 22 98.78 43.67 24.38
C THR A 22 99.54 44.34 25.53
N GLN A 23 99.41 43.86 26.77
CA GLN A 23 100.14 44.35 27.95
C GLN A 23 101.61 43.89 28.01
N GLY A 24 102.12 43.21 26.99
CA GLY A 24 103.54 42.84 26.89
C GLY A 24 103.92 41.52 27.59
N LEU A 25 102.93 40.76 28.06
CA LEU A 25 103.12 39.41 28.58
C LEU A 25 103.43 38.45 27.41
N GLY A 26 104.62 37.86 27.39
CA GLY A 26 105.04 36.91 26.35
C GLY A 26 104.21 35.62 26.36
N GLU A 27 104.15 34.92 25.22
CA GLU A 27 103.28 33.75 25.00
C GLU A 27 103.48 32.58 25.99
N SER A 28 104.63 32.54 26.69
CA SER A 28 104.97 31.50 27.68
C SER A 28 104.61 31.85 29.14
N HIS A 29 103.95 32.98 29.40
CA HIS A 29 103.57 33.35 30.76
C HIS A 29 102.48 32.40 31.31
N PRO A 30 102.59 31.89 32.57
CA PRO A 30 101.67 30.87 33.11
C PRO A 30 100.19 31.24 33.06
N THR A 31 99.86 32.53 33.25
CA THR A 31 98.47 33.01 33.18
C THR A 31 97.92 33.04 31.75
N ILE A 32 98.77 33.28 30.73
CA ILE A 32 98.35 33.21 29.33
C ILE A 32 98.09 31.75 28.95
N GLN A 33 98.95 30.82 29.38
CA GLN A 33 98.75 29.38 29.12
C GLN A 33 97.48 28.84 29.80
N ALA A 34 97.21 29.21 31.05
CA ALA A 34 95.97 28.83 31.72
C ALA A 34 94.74 29.36 30.97
N GLU A 35 94.80 30.60 30.47
CA GLU A 35 93.66 31.24 29.83
C GLU A 35 93.46 30.79 28.36
N THR A 36 94.53 30.43 27.63
CA THR A 36 94.41 29.74 26.34
C THR A 36 93.82 28.34 26.51
N GLN A 37 94.21 27.60 27.55
CA GLN A 37 93.64 26.29 27.87
C GLN A 37 92.14 26.41 28.19
N ASN A 38 91.77 27.43 28.96
CA ASN A 38 90.38 27.74 29.30
C ASN A 38 89.55 28.08 28.05
N LEU A 39 90.12 28.87 27.14
CA LEU A 39 89.50 29.23 25.86
C LEU A 39 89.37 28.02 24.92
N ALA A 40 90.34 27.11 24.92
CA ALA A 40 90.28 25.84 24.20
C ALA A 40 89.17 24.93 24.75
N ASN A 41 89.02 24.85 26.07
CA ASN A 41 87.94 24.10 26.73
C ASN A 41 86.56 24.70 26.40
N MET A 42 86.41 26.03 26.45
CA MET A 42 85.18 26.70 26.06
C MET A 42 84.84 26.47 24.58
N ARG A 43 85.84 26.50 23.70
CA ARG A 43 85.66 26.19 22.28
C ARG A 43 85.18 24.74 22.09
N LYS A 44 85.80 23.78 22.78
CA LYS A 44 85.39 22.37 22.74
C LYS A 44 83.94 22.19 23.21
N GLN A 45 83.56 22.81 24.33
CA GLN A 45 82.17 22.81 24.82
C GLN A 45 81.18 23.44 23.84
N LEU A 46 81.61 24.47 23.09
CA LEU A 46 80.82 25.09 22.02
C LEU A 46 80.63 24.14 20.82
N GLU A 47 81.68 23.46 20.37
CA GLU A 47 81.62 22.47 19.28
C GLU A 47 80.76 21.25 19.66
N GLU A 48 80.91 20.73 20.88
CA GLU A 48 80.05 19.69 21.44
C GLU A 48 78.60 20.15 21.57
N GLY A 49 78.38 21.40 22.01
CA GLY A 49 77.05 22.00 22.11
C GLY A 49 76.35 22.15 20.76
N VAL A 50 77.08 22.56 19.70
CA VAL A 50 76.57 22.63 18.32
C VAL A 50 76.19 21.24 17.81
N THR A 51 77.03 20.25 18.08
CA THR A 51 76.80 18.86 17.66
C THR A 51 75.57 18.28 18.36
N SER A 52 75.48 18.41 19.68
CA SER A 52 74.33 17.97 20.48
C SER A 52 73.04 18.70 20.10
N LEU A 53 73.09 20.00 19.82
CA LEU A 53 71.93 20.76 19.36
C LEU A 53 71.44 20.25 18.00
N ARG A 54 72.37 20.02 17.06
CA ARG A 54 72.04 19.45 15.75
C ARG A 54 71.40 18.08 15.88
N GLU A 55 71.97 17.19 16.70
CA GLU A 55 71.42 15.85 16.95
C GLU A 55 70.03 15.93 17.58
N THR A 56 69.83 16.82 18.56
CA THR A 56 68.52 17.01 19.19
C THR A 56 67.48 17.55 18.20
N LEU A 57 67.87 18.49 17.34
CA LEU A 57 66.99 19.04 16.31
C LEU A 57 66.66 18.01 15.23
N MET A 58 67.62 17.17 14.83
CA MET A 58 67.39 16.04 13.92
C MET A 58 66.42 15.03 14.56
N ALA A 59 66.65 14.64 15.82
CA ALA A 59 65.73 13.76 16.53
C ALA A 59 64.32 14.35 16.67
N GLN A 60 64.20 15.66 16.91
CA GLN A 60 62.90 16.35 16.93
C GLN A 60 62.24 16.38 15.55
N LEU A 61 62.99 16.59 14.49
CA LEU A 61 62.50 16.54 13.11
C LEU A 61 61.98 15.14 12.78
N ASP A 62 62.75 14.10 13.10
CA ASP A 62 62.38 12.71 12.85
C ASP A 62 61.13 12.32 13.65
N MET A 63 61.06 12.69 14.94
CA MET A 63 59.85 12.49 15.73
C MET A 63 58.64 13.25 15.17
N ALA A 64 58.84 14.47 14.67
CA ALA A 64 57.76 15.27 14.09
C ALA A 64 57.25 14.68 12.77
N THR A 65 58.15 14.21 11.91
CA THR A 65 57.77 13.57 10.63
C THR A 65 57.09 12.23 10.87
N GLU A 66 57.57 11.42 11.81
CA GLU A 66 56.92 10.15 12.18
C GLU A 66 55.52 10.38 12.78
N ARG A 67 55.37 11.38 13.66
CA ARG A 67 54.06 11.79 14.19
C ARG A 67 53.11 12.22 13.09
N TYR A 68 53.58 13.01 12.12
CA TYR A 68 52.78 13.44 10.98
C TYR A 68 52.35 12.24 10.12
N ALA A 69 53.26 11.32 9.82
CA ALA A 69 52.97 10.10 9.07
C ALA A 69 51.93 9.23 9.78
N LYS A 70 52.09 8.99 11.09
CA LYS A 70 51.11 8.26 11.92
C LYS A 70 49.76 8.96 11.96
N MET A 71 49.73 10.28 12.09
CA MET A 71 48.49 11.05 12.09
C MET A 71 47.75 10.94 10.75
N LYS A 72 48.48 11.02 9.64
CA LYS A 72 47.91 10.85 8.29
C LYS A 72 47.32 9.46 8.10
N LEU A 73 48.06 8.41 8.48
CA LEU A 73 47.57 7.03 8.47
C LEU A 73 46.30 6.87 9.32
N ASN A 74 46.27 7.43 10.52
CA ASN A 74 45.09 7.37 11.39
C ASN A 74 43.88 8.10 10.80
N ALA A 75 44.08 9.22 10.10
CA ALA A 75 43.02 9.94 9.40
C ALA A 75 42.49 9.13 8.22
N ASP A 76 43.38 8.57 7.40
CA ASP A 76 43.01 7.73 6.25
C ASP A 76 42.29 6.46 6.71
N GLN A 77 42.78 5.80 7.77
CA GLN A 77 42.12 4.63 8.36
C GLN A 77 40.73 4.96 8.89
N LYS A 78 40.58 6.08 9.61
CA LYS A 78 39.26 6.54 10.10
C LYS A 78 38.30 6.82 8.95
N ASN A 79 38.77 7.39 7.85
CA ASN A 79 37.95 7.63 6.66
C ASN A 79 37.50 6.30 6.05
N VAL A 80 38.40 5.31 5.92
CA VAL A 80 38.06 3.98 5.39
C VAL A 80 37.05 3.28 6.29
N THR A 81 37.26 3.20 7.61
CA THR A 81 36.32 2.52 8.52
C THR A 81 34.98 3.25 8.63
N ALA A 82 34.96 4.58 8.48
CA ALA A 82 33.71 5.34 8.45
C ALA A 82 32.91 5.07 7.17
N ILE A 83 33.58 4.98 6.01
CA ILE A 83 32.95 4.59 4.75
C ILE A 83 32.42 3.16 4.85
N ASP A 84 33.23 2.22 5.33
CA ASP A 84 32.86 0.79 5.47
C ASP A 84 31.62 0.61 6.35
N LYS A 85 31.60 1.22 7.53
CA LYS A 85 30.43 1.22 8.42
C LYS A 85 29.20 1.89 7.82
N SER A 86 29.40 2.92 6.99
CA SER A 86 28.29 3.58 6.30
C SER A 86 27.70 2.70 5.22
N VAL A 87 28.53 1.93 4.51
CA VAL A 87 28.08 0.93 3.52
C VAL A 87 27.33 -0.20 4.22
N ASP A 88 27.87 -0.77 5.30
CA ASP A 88 27.17 -1.80 6.09
C ASP A 88 25.80 -1.33 6.61
N ALA A 89 25.71 -0.08 7.05
CA ALA A 89 24.45 0.49 7.52
C ALA A 89 23.43 0.67 6.38
N VAL A 90 23.89 1.05 5.19
CA VAL A 90 23.03 1.16 3.99
C VAL A 90 22.57 -0.22 3.55
N ASP A 91 23.47 -1.20 3.47
CA ASP A 91 23.15 -2.58 3.09
C ASP A 91 22.14 -3.20 4.07
N TYR A 92 22.30 -2.97 5.38
CA TYR A 92 21.32 -3.40 6.38
C TYR A 92 19.96 -2.72 6.19
N LEU A 93 19.93 -1.40 5.92
CA LEU A 93 18.69 -0.66 5.66
C LEU A 93 17.99 -1.15 4.39
N ASP A 94 18.74 -1.44 3.34
CA ASP A 94 18.19 -1.95 2.09
C ASP A 94 17.66 -3.37 2.24
N ALA A 95 18.39 -4.26 2.95
CA ALA A 95 17.89 -5.58 3.32
C ALA A 95 16.63 -5.51 4.20
N GLN A 96 16.56 -4.56 5.14
CA GLN A 96 15.37 -4.34 5.97
C GLN A 96 14.17 -3.87 5.13
N ARG A 97 14.39 -2.97 4.16
CA ARG A 97 13.34 -2.53 3.22
C ARG A 97 12.86 -3.67 2.35
N GLU A 98 13.78 -4.48 1.81
CA GLU A 98 13.44 -5.64 0.97
C GLU A 98 12.64 -6.68 1.75
N LEU A 99 12.99 -6.93 3.01
CA LEU A 99 12.20 -7.79 3.90
C LEU A 99 10.78 -7.23 4.10
N ALA A 100 10.65 -5.93 4.35
CA ALA A 100 9.36 -5.28 4.56
C ALA A 100 8.47 -5.36 3.31
N THR A 101 9.01 -5.10 2.12
CA THR A 101 8.26 -5.21 0.86
C THR A 101 7.87 -6.66 0.56
N ALA A 102 8.75 -7.62 0.82
CA ALA A 102 8.44 -9.04 0.66
C ALA A 102 7.30 -9.49 1.60
N GLN A 103 7.28 -9.01 2.84
CA GLN A 103 6.21 -9.29 3.79
C GLN A 103 4.87 -8.66 3.35
N GLU A 104 4.88 -7.43 2.86
CA GLU A 104 3.69 -6.77 2.33
C GLU A 104 3.13 -7.49 1.09
N MET A 105 4.01 -7.88 0.18
CA MET A 105 3.64 -8.66 -1.01
C MET A 105 3.07 -10.03 -0.61
N LEU A 106 3.68 -10.71 0.36
CA LEU A 106 3.17 -11.98 0.90
C LEU A 106 1.76 -11.81 1.47
N ASN A 107 1.52 -10.75 2.26
CA ASN A 107 0.22 -10.48 2.85
C ASN A 107 -0.83 -10.16 1.78
N THR A 108 -0.45 -9.40 0.76
CA THR A 108 -1.32 -9.10 -0.40
C THR A 108 -1.69 -10.36 -1.15
N MET A 109 -0.73 -11.23 -1.45
CA MET A 109 -0.96 -12.51 -2.13
C MET A 109 -1.83 -13.45 -1.30
N LYS A 110 -1.59 -13.54 0.02
CA LYS A 110 -2.45 -14.31 0.93
C LYS A 110 -3.89 -13.81 0.91
N THR A 111 -4.07 -12.49 0.96
CA THR A 111 -5.41 -11.87 0.95
C THR A 111 -6.13 -12.17 -0.36
N LYS A 112 -5.42 -12.04 -1.49
CA LYS A 112 -5.96 -12.36 -2.82
C LYS A 112 -6.34 -13.84 -2.92
N LEU A 113 -5.47 -14.75 -2.47
CA LEU A 113 -5.72 -16.19 -2.49
C LEU A 113 -6.94 -16.58 -1.64
N ILE A 114 -7.10 -15.96 -0.47
CA ILE A 114 -8.30 -16.15 0.36
C ILE A 114 -9.54 -15.65 -0.38
N GLY A 115 -9.48 -14.47 -1.01
CA GLY A 115 -10.59 -13.91 -1.79
C GLY A 115 -10.99 -14.77 -2.98
N GLU A 116 -10.02 -15.32 -3.71
CA GLU A 116 -10.25 -16.27 -4.82
C GLU A 116 -10.82 -17.60 -4.30
N THR A 117 -10.26 -18.15 -3.22
CA THR A 117 -10.76 -19.40 -2.60
C THR A 117 -12.20 -19.25 -2.13
N ILE A 118 -12.57 -18.08 -1.58
CA ILE A 118 -13.95 -17.80 -1.17
C ILE A 118 -14.86 -17.76 -2.41
N GLN A 119 -14.44 -17.09 -3.48
CA GLN A 119 -15.22 -17.04 -4.73
C GLN A 119 -15.39 -18.41 -5.38
N GLU A 120 -14.35 -19.26 -5.37
CA GLU A 120 -14.42 -20.64 -5.88
C GLU A 120 -15.33 -21.52 -5.00
N ARG A 121 -15.35 -21.28 -3.68
CA ARG A 121 -16.18 -22.03 -2.72
C ARG A 121 -17.61 -21.54 -2.62
N ILE A 122 -17.96 -20.36 -3.12
CA ILE A 122 -19.35 -19.93 -3.23
C ILE A 122 -19.97 -20.80 -4.33
N PRO A 123 -20.86 -21.76 -4.00
CA PRO A 123 -21.50 -22.56 -5.02
C PRO A 123 -22.34 -21.62 -5.88
N THR A 124 -22.12 -21.63 -7.20
CA THR A 124 -22.98 -20.92 -8.17
C THR A 124 -24.38 -21.52 -8.26
N ASN A 125 -24.76 -22.41 -7.34
CA ASN A 125 -26.08 -23.00 -7.26
C ASN A 125 -27.04 -21.98 -6.64
N SER A 126 -27.36 -20.96 -7.42
CA SER A 126 -28.40 -19.95 -7.18
C SER A 126 -29.81 -20.57 -7.18
N ILE A 127 -29.95 -21.86 -7.50
CA ILE A 127 -31.22 -22.53 -7.65
C ILE A 127 -31.13 -23.87 -6.91
N ILE A 128 -31.75 -23.94 -5.74
CA ILE A 128 -32.07 -25.18 -5.05
C ILE A 128 -33.51 -25.50 -5.44
N VAL A 129 -33.71 -26.55 -6.23
CA VAL A 129 -35.05 -27.04 -6.58
C VAL A 129 -35.63 -27.69 -5.33
N HIS A 130 -36.56 -27.01 -4.67
CA HIS A 130 -37.25 -27.52 -3.48
C HIS A 130 -38.37 -28.51 -3.83
N GLU A 131 -38.92 -28.41 -5.04
CA GLU A 131 -40.00 -29.26 -5.53
C GLU A 131 -39.92 -29.38 -7.06
N ASP A 132 -40.10 -30.60 -7.57
CA ASP A 132 -40.12 -30.85 -9.01
C ASP A 132 -41.36 -30.21 -9.65
N PRO A 133 -41.26 -29.69 -10.88
CA PRO A 133 -42.40 -29.09 -11.57
C PRO A 133 -43.48 -30.13 -11.84
N VAL A 134 -44.66 -29.96 -11.21
CA VAL A 134 -45.82 -30.83 -11.42
C VAL A 134 -46.57 -30.39 -12.67
N ILE A 135 -46.77 -31.32 -13.61
CA ILE A 135 -47.61 -31.10 -14.79
C ILE A 135 -49.08 -31.16 -14.37
N SER A 136 -49.86 -30.13 -14.68
CA SER A 136 -51.29 -30.12 -14.40
C SER A 136 -52.00 -31.22 -15.19
N GLN A 137 -52.68 -32.14 -14.51
CA GLN A 137 -53.47 -33.20 -15.16
C GLN A 137 -54.80 -32.67 -15.72
N ASN A 138 -55.24 -31.50 -15.24
CA ASN A 138 -56.49 -30.87 -15.66
C ASN A 138 -56.21 -29.58 -16.43
N PRO A 139 -56.98 -29.28 -17.49
CA PRO A 139 -56.88 -28.01 -18.18
C PRO A 139 -57.27 -26.87 -17.24
N VAL A 140 -56.42 -25.85 -17.16
CA VAL A 140 -56.67 -24.65 -16.34
C VAL A 140 -57.81 -23.81 -16.93
N SER A 141 -57.93 -23.82 -18.26
CA SER A 141 -59.01 -23.15 -18.98
C SER A 141 -59.21 -23.79 -20.36
N PRO A 142 -60.43 -23.70 -20.93
CA PRO A 142 -61.66 -23.19 -20.31
C PRO A 142 -62.36 -24.21 -19.39
N ASN A 143 -63.16 -23.74 -18.43
CA ASN A 143 -64.02 -24.61 -17.63
C ASN A 143 -65.24 -25.05 -18.45
N VAL A 144 -65.12 -26.23 -19.07
CA VAL A 144 -66.12 -26.77 -20.01
C VAL A 144 -67.49 -26.91 -19.35
N THR A 145 -67.55 -27.42 -18.12
CA THR A 145 -68.81 -27.61 -17.39
C THR A 145 -69.52 -26.29 -17.12
N LEU A 146 -68.77 -25.26 -16.70
CA LEU A 146 -69.33 -23.93 -16.47
C LEU A 146 -69.87 -23.33 -17.77
N ASN A 147 -69.10 -23.40 -18.85
CA ASN A 147 -69.51 -22.86 -20.15
C ASN A 147 -70.74 -23.57 -20.71
N LEU A 148 -70.84 -24.89 -20.53
CA LEU A 148 -71.99 -25.67 -20.96
C LEU A 148 -73.25 -25.32 -20.16
N MET A 149 -73.14 -25.18 -18.83
CA MET A 149 -74.27 -24.75 -18.00
C MET A 149 -74.73 -23.34 -18.36
N LEU A 150 -73.79 -22.40 -18.55
CA LEU A 150 -74.12 -21.04 -18.94
C LEU A 150 -74.80 -21.01 -20.33
N GLY A 151 -74.28 -21.78 -21.29
CA GLY A 151 -74.89 -21.94 -22.61
C GLY A 151 -76.30 -22.52 -22.54
N ALA A 152 -76.54 -23.52 -21.69
CA ALA A 152 -77.87 -24.10 -21.49
C ALA A 152 -78.87 -23.09 -20.90
N VAL A 153 -78.46 -22.32 -19.89
CA VAL A 153 -79.30 -21.28 -19.26
C VAL A 153 -79.63 -20.18 -20.26
N VAL A 154 -78.62 -19.65 -20.96
CA VAL A 154 -78.82 -18.62 -21.99
C VAL A 154 -79.71 -19.14 -23.11
N GLY A 155 -79.45 -20.36 -23.60
CA GLY A 155 -80.27 -21.00 -24.62
C GLY A 155 -81.72 -21.18 -24.22
N LEU A 156 -82.00 -21.55 -22.96
CA LEU A 156 -83.37 -21.67 -22.45
C LEU A 156 -84.07 -20.30 -22.42
N ILE A 157 -83.39 -19.27 -21.90
CA ILE A 157 -83.93 -17.90 -21.86
C ILE A 157 -84.27 -17.42 -23.28
N PHE A 158 -83.36 -17.60 -24.23
CA PHE A 158 -83.60 -17.24 -25.63
C PHE A 158 -84.71 -18.09 -26.26
N GLY A 159 -84.76 -19.40 -25.98
CA GLY A 159 -85.81 -20.29 -26.50
C GLY A 159 -87.20 -19.89 -26.05
N VAL A 160 -87.36 -19.59 -24.75
CA VAL A 160 -88.61 -19.07 -24.19
C VAL A 160 -88.95 -17.70 -24.79
N GLY A 161 -87.96 -16.81 -24.87
CA GLY A 161 -88.15 -15.48 -25.48
C GLY A 161 -88.60 -15.56 -26.95
N ILE A 162 -88.01 -16.46 -27.74
CA ILE A 162 -88.39 -16.69 -29.13
C ILE A 162 -89.79 -17.31 -29.22
N ALA A 163 -90.15 -18.25 -28.34
CA ALA A 163 -91.50 -18.83 -28.33
C ALA A 163 -92.57 -17.76 -28.10
N PHE A 164 -92.38 -16.86 -27.12
CA PHE A 164 -93.28 -15.73 -26.90
C PHE A 164 -93.26 -14.71 -28.04
N PHE A 165 -92.10 -14.47 -28.65
CA PHE A 165 -92.00 -13.58 -29.80
C PHE A 165 -92.76 -14.11 -31.01
N LEU A 166 -92.67 -15.43 -31.26
CA LEU A 166 -93.45 -16.10 -32.32
C LEU A 166 -94.96 -16.05 -32.03
N GLU A 167 -95.37 -16.29 -30.78
CA GLU A 167 -96.78 -16.16 -30.38
C GLU A 167 -97.28 -14.72 -30.56
N TYR A 168 -96.46 -13.72 -30.22
CA TYR A 168 -96.81 -12.31 -30.43
C TYR A 168 -96.98 -11.94 -31.91
N LEU A 169 -96.22 -12.59 -32.81
CA LEU A 169 -96.37 -12.42 -34.26
C LEU A 169 -97.54 -13.22 -34.83
N ASP A 170 -98.08 -14.21 -34.10
CA ASP A 170 -99.27 -14.95 -34.50
C ASP A 170 -100.51 -14.07 -34.35
N THR A 171 -101.20 -13.82 -35.45
CA THR A 171 -102.42 -13.00 -35.52
C THR A 171 -103.69 -13.86 -35.58
N SER A 172 -103.56 -15.17 -35.40
CA SER A 172 -104.68 -16.11 -35.43
C SER A 172 -105.54 -15.99 -34.16
N VAL A 173 -106.85 -15.89 -34.33
CA VAL A 173 -107.82 -15.89 -33.22
C VAL A 173 -108.11 -17.33 -32.80
N LYS A 174 -107.66 -17.74 -31.61
CA LYS A 174 -107.78 -19.12 -31.14
C LYS A 174 -108.60 -19.27 -29.85
N THR A 175 -108.64 -18.24 -29.02
CA THR A 175 -109.34 -18.24 -27.73
C THR A 175 -110.58 -17.34 -27.78
N LEU A 176 -111.48 -17.51 -26.81
CA LEU A 176 -112.68 -16.66 -26.68
C LEU A 176 -112.25 -15.22 -26.39
N GLU A 177 -111.23 -15.07 -25.55
CA GLU A 177 -110.59 -13.82 -25.20
C GLU A 177 -110.02 -13.10 -26.44
N ASP A 178 -109.42 -13.83 -27.39
CA ASP A 178 -108.93 -13.24 -28.65
C ASP A 178 -110.08 -12.68 -29.49
N VAL A 179 -111.23 -13.39 -29.55
CA VAL A 179 -112.43 -12.95 -30.29
C VAL A 179 -112.99 -11.67 -29.67
N GLU A 180 -113.19 -11.67 -28.34
CA GLU A 180 -113.70 -10.50 -27.61
C GLU A 180 -112.77 -9.30 -27.76
N ARG A 181 -111.45 -9.51 -27.66
CA ARG A 181 -110.45 -8.46 -27.80
C ARG A 181 -110.40 -7.88 -29.22
N TYR A 182 -110.51 -8.72 -30.24
CA TYR A 182 -110.42 -8.28 -31.65
C TYR A 182 -111.71 -7.62 -32.15
N LEU A 183 -112.87 -8.18 -31.80
CA LEU A 183 -114.18 -7.69 -32.24
C LEU A 183 -114.81 -6.67 -31.26
N GLN A 184 -114.26 -6.51 -30.06
CA GLN A 184 -114.76 -5.62 -28.99
C GLN A 184 -116.22 -5.89 -28.58
N VAL A 185 -116.68 -7.14 -28.70
CA VAL A 185 -118.02 -7.57 -28.30
C VAL A 185 -117.93 -8.79 -27.39
N PRO A 186 -118.79 -8.91 -26.36
CA PRO A 186 -118.78 -10.07 -25.47
C PRO A 186 -119.25 -11.32 -26.21
N VAL A 187 -118.59 -12.46 -25.98
CA VAL A 187 -119.00 -13.75 -26.53
C VAL A 187 -120.15 -14.31 -25.70
N LEU A 188 -121.34 -14.40 -26.29
CA LEU A 188 -122.56 -14.81 -25.58
C LEU A 188 -122.72 -16.34 -25.49
N ALA A 189 -122.22 -17.07 -26.47
CA ALA A 189 -122.32 -18.53 -26.53
C ALA A 189 -121.25 -19.11 -27.46
N VAL A 190 -120.79 -20.32 -27.17
CA VAL A 190 -119.87 -21.10 -28.01
C VAL A 190 -120.63 -22.27 -28.62
N VAL A 191 -120.57 -22.42 -29.94
CA VAL A 191 -121.14 -23.58 -30.64
C VAL A 191 -120.03 -24.60 -30.88
N PRO A 192 -120.02 -25.74 -30.19
CA PRO A 192 -119.04 -26.78 -30.44
C PRO A 192 -119.28 -27.39 -31.83
N LYS A 193 -118.24 -27.37 -32.69
CA LYS A 193 -118.14 -28.33 -33.80
C LYS A 193 -117.70 -29.65 -33.17
N ASP A 194 -118.47 -30.72 -33.39
CA ASP A 194 -118.21 -32.09 -32.92
C ASP A 194 -118.77 -32.47 -31.53
N VAL A 195 -120.05 -32.15 -31.28
CA VAL A 195 -120.82 -32.85 -30.24
C VAL A 195 -121.26 -34.22 -30.77
N GLY A 196 -120.66 -35.29 -30.24
CA GLY A 196 -121.09 -36.66 -30.52
C GLY A 196 -122.55 -36.85 -30.08
N ILE A 197 -123.41 -37.32 -30.99
CA ILE A 197 -124.81 -37.62 -30.72
C ILE A 197 -124.86 -38.77 -29.70
N LEU A 198 -125.31 -38.49 -28.48
CA LEU A 198 -125.53 -39.52 -27.46
C LEU A 198 -126.83 -40.26 -27.81
N HIS A 199 -126.71 -41.53 -28.21
CA HIS A 199 -127.83 -42.49 -28.22
C HIS A 199 -128.09 -43.04 -26.82
#